data_AF-A0A7S0BDG3-F1
#
_entry.id   AF-A0A7S0BDG3-F1
#
_cell.length_a   1.000
_cell.length_b   1.000
_cell.length_c   1.000
_cell.angle_alpha   90.00
_cell.angle_beta   90.00
_cell.angle_gamma   90.00
#
_symmetry.space_group_name_H-M   'P 1'
#
loop_
_entity.id
_entity.type
_entity.pdbx_description
1 polymer ?
#
loop_
_entity_poly.entity_id
_entity_poly.type
_entity_poly.pdbx_seq_one_letter_code
_entity_poly.pdbx_strand_id
1 'polypeptide(L)'
;MKHWLVSAPSEGGQGAYEMMREKLENKLGIASVYPFRIPAFRVGTLDSLMALSDTLTKHDHAIEQVVDRLLRQYRDLSKKPEIVPLVEFVELPKYLHNFEWDEAKFSSGDTLEEIESAVMELVART
;
A
#
# COMPACT_ATOMS: atom_id res chain seq x y z
N MET A 1 -6.92 -7.82 -11.50
CA MET A 1 -7.85 -7.45 -10.40
C MET A 1 -7.59 -5.99 -10.05
N LYS A 2 -8.62 -5.23 -9.68
CA LYS A 2 -8.48 -3.81 -9.32
C LYS A 2 -8.87 -3.64 -7.85
N HIS A 3 -8.06 -2.91 -7.10
CA HIS A 3 -8.32 -2.57 -5.70
C HIS A 3 -8.34 -1.05 -5.57
N TRP A 4 -9.09 -0.55 -4.60
CA TRP A 4 -9.15 0.87 -4.27
C TRP A 4 -8.67 1.06 -2.85
N LEU A 5 -7.70 1.96 -2.66
CA LEU A 5 -7.29 2.43 -1.35
C LEU A 5 -7.99 3.76 -1.10
N VAL A 6 -8.71 3.86 0.02
CA VAL A 6 -9.48 5.07 0.38
C VAL A 6 -9.18 5.41 1.82
N SER A 7 -8.92 6.69 2.09
CA SER A 7 -8.87 7.24 3.44
C SER A 7 -10.05 8.19 3.66
N ALA A 8 -10.58 8.21 4.88
CA ALA A 8 -11.66 9.10 5.28
C ALA A 8 -11.38 9.58 6.72
N PRO A 9 -11.73 10.84 7.04
CA PRO A 9 -11.58 11.35 8.39
C PRO A 9 -12.45 10.53 9.36
N SER A 10 -11.85 10.12 10.48
CA SER A 10 -12.57 9.54 11.61
C SER A 10 -13.13 10.67 12.48
N GLU A 11 -14.22 11.30 12.05
CA GLU A 11 -14.99 12.17 12.95
C GLU A 11 -15.57 11.30 14.07
N GLY A 12 -15.27 11.63 15.33
CA GLY A 12 -15.51 10.78 16.52
C GLY A 12 -16.95 10.27 16.69
N GLY A 13 -17.26 9.16 16.01
CA GLY A 13 -18.55 8.47 15.96
C GLY A 13 -18.38 7.06 15.37
N GLN A 14 -19.45 6.46 14.84
CA GLN A 14 -19.39 5.18 14.10
C GLN A 14 -18.24 5.27 13.09
N GLY A 15 -17.22 4.42 13.23
CA GLY A 15 -16.00 4.53 12.46
C GLY A 15 -16.30 4.60 10.97
N ALA A 16 -15.59 5.48 10.25
CA ALA A 16 -15.77 5.64 8.80
C ALA A 16 -15.69 4.29 8.06
N TYR A 17 -14.90 3.35 8.61
CA TYR A 17 -14.83 1.96 8.19
C TYR A 17 -16.18 1.22 8.30
N GLU A 18 -16.82 1.19 9.48
CA GLU A 18 -18.11 0.52 9.69
C GLU A 18 -19.19 1.08 8.75
N MET A 19 -19.24 2.40 8.58
CA MET A 19 -20.21 3.03 7.68
C MET A 19 -19.96 2.61 6.22
N MET A 20 -18.70 2.64 5.77
CA MET A 20 -18.34 2.29 4.40
C MET A 20 -18.62 0.82 4.14
N ARG A 21 -18.30 -0.05 5.10
CA ARG A 21 -18.60 -1.47 5.06
C ARG A 21 -20.11 -1.73 4.99
N GLU A 22 -20.91 -1.09 5.84
CA GLU A 22 -22.36 -1.25 5.83
C GLU A 22 -22.98 -0.84 4.48
N LYS A 23 -22.53 0.27 3.91
CA LYS A 23 -23.07 0.77 2.64
C LYS A 23 -22.62 -0.08 1.45
N LEU A 24 -21.32 -0.36 1.34
CA LEU A 24 -20.74 -1.00 0.15
C LEU A 24 -20.89 -2.52 0.15
N GLU A 25 -20.69 -3.18 1.31
CA GLU A 25 -20.85 -4.63 1.46
C GLU A 25 -22.31 -5.00 1.68
N ASN A 26 -22.94 -4.48 2.75
CA ASN A 26 -24.23 -5.02 3.22
C ASN A 26 -25.42 -4.48 2.42
N LYS A 27 -25.43 -3.19 2.07
CA LYS A 27 -26.56 -2.57 1.36
C LYS A 27 -26.47 -2.72 -0.15
N LEU A 28 -25.29 -2.45 -0.72
CA LEU A 28 -25.10 -2.44 -2.17
C LEU A 28 -24.52 -3.74 -2.71
N GLY A 29 -23.70 -4.47 -1.93
CA GLY A 29 -23.05 -5.70 -2.38
C GLY A 29 -22.07 -5.51 -3.54
N ILE A 30 -21.48 -4.31 -3.68
CA ILE A 30 -20.66 -3.94 -4.84
C ILE A 30 -19.15 -4.02 -4.60
N ALA A 31 -18.71 -4.06 -3.35
CA ALA A 31 -17.29 -4.15 -2.99
C ALA A 31 -17.12 -4.75 -1.59
N SER A 32 -16.03 -5.50 -1.38
CA SER A 32 -15.54 -5.90 -0.06
C SER A 32 -14.60 -4.84 0.51
N VAL A 33 -14.75 -4.53 1.79
CA VAL A 33 -14.08 -3.44 2.50
C VAL A 33 -13.27 -4.00 3.66
N TYR A 34 -11.94 -3.88 3.57
CA TYR A 34 -11.00 -4.34 4.57
C TYR A 34 -10.29 -3.15 5.20
N PRO A 35 -9.98 -3.19 6.52
CA PRO A 35 -9.23 -2.13 7.16
C PRO A 35 -7.77 -2.15 6.68
N PHE A 36 -7.22 -0.99 6.36
CA PHE A 36 -5.81 -0.82 6.03
C PHE A 36 -5.12 -0.13 7.20
N ARG A 37 -4.33 -0.87 7.98
CA ARG A 37 -3.71 -0.36 9.21
C ARG A 37 -2.32 0.18 8.91
N ILE A 38 -2.12 1.45 9.25
CA ILE A 38 -0.80 2.09 9.25
C ILE A 38 -0.53 2.65 10.65
N PRO A 39 0.73 2.67 11.09
CA PRO A 39 1.10 3.24 12.37
C PRO A 39 0.97 4.77 12.34
N ALA A 40 1.08 5.38 13.52
CA ALA A 40 1.20 6.82 13.63
C ALA A 40 2.64 7.24 13.28
N PHE A 41 2.84 7.69 12.05
CA PHE A 41 4.14 8.16 11.61
C PHE A 41 4.56 9.47 12.27
N ARG A 42 5.86 9.63 12.49
CA ARG A 42 6.47 10.89 12.87
C ARG A 42 6.45 11.87 11.69
N VAL A 43 5.50 12.79 11.70
CA VAL A 43 5.35 13.84 10.67
C VAL A 43 6.18 15.09 10.99
N GLY A 44 6.70 15.74 9.95
CA GLY A 44 7.46 16.98 10.03
C GLY A 44 6.59 18.24 9.98
N THR A 45 7.04 19.24 9.23
CA THR A 45 6.27 20.47 8.99
C THR A 45 5.33 20.30 7.81
N LEU A 46 4.35 21.20 7.65
CA LEU A 46 3.49 21.20 6.46
C LEU A 46 4.30 21.29 5.17
N ASP A 47 5.34 22.13 5.14
CA ASP A 47 6.21 22.29 3.98
C ASP A 47 6.94 20.98 3.63
N SER A 48 7.43 20.25 4.64
CA SER A 48 8.08 18.96 4.39
C SER A 48 7.08 17.90 3.89
N LEU A 49 5.85 17.89 4.43
CA LEU A 49 4.78 17.03 3.94
C LEU A 49 4.38 17.32 2.50
N MET A 50 4.30 18.61 2.11
CA MET A 50 4.01 19.00 0.73
C MET A 50 5.10 18.54 -0.23
N ALA A 51 6.37 18.81 0.12
CA ALA A 51 7.51 18.36 -0.68
C ALA A 51 7.60 16.82 -0.79
N LEU A 52 7.29 16.13 0.32
CA LEU A 52 7.25 14.67 0.36
C LEU A 52 6.10 14.13 -0.50
N SER A 53 4.92 14.74 -0.49
CA SER A 53 3.77 14.31 -1.31
C SER A 53 4.11 14.31 -2.81
N ASP A 54 4.81 15.35 -3.29
CA ASP A 54 5.25 15.43 -4.67
C ASP A 54 6.29 14.36 -5.01
N THR A 55 7.20 14.08 -4.07
CA THR A 55 8.26 13.08 -4.22
C THR A 55 7.69 11.66 -4.21
N LEU A 56 6.78 11.35 -3.28
CA LEU A 56 6.08 10.07 -3.19
C LEU A 56 5.31 9.75 -4.47
N THR A 57 4.70 10.74 -5.11
CA THR A 57 4.00 10.54 -6.40
C THR A 57 4.97 10.07 -7.49
N LYS A 58 6.20 10.59 -7.53
CA LYS A 58 7.22 10.17 -8.49
C LYS A 58 7.76 8.78 -8.17
N HIS A 59 7.98 8.50 -6.88
CA HIS A 59 8.49 7.22 -6.42
C HIS A 59 7.48 6.09 -6.59
N ASP A 60 6.19 6.34 -6.34
CA ASP A 60 5.12 5.39 -6.61
C ASP A 60 5.14 4.93 -8.09
N HIS A 61 5.23 5.88 -9.03
CA HIS A 61 5.34 5.54 -10.45
C HIS A 61 6.61 4.76 -10.79
N ALA A 62 7.75 5.10 -10.17
CA ALA A 62 9.00 4.38 -10.38
C ALA A 62 8.94 2.93 -9.85
N ILE A 63 8.38 2.73 -8.65
CA ILE A 63 8.17 1.42 -8.04
C ILE A 63 7.23 0.59 -8.91
N GLU A 64 6.11 1.18 -9.37
CA GLU A 64 5.17 0.50 -10.25
C GLU A 64 5.88 -0.03 -11.50
N GLN A 65 6.69 0.80 -12.17
CA GLN A 65 7.46 0.38 -13.37
C GLN A 65 8.42 -0.79 -13.10
N VAL A 66 9.09 -0.79 -11.94
CA VAL A 66 10.00 -1.88 -11.54
C VAL A 66 9.21 -3.17 -11.31
N VAL A 67 8.13 -3.12 -10.53
CA VAL A 67 7.24 -4.26 -10.28
C VAL A 67 6.69 -4.82 -11.59
N ASP A 68 6.25 -3.95 -12.49
CA ASP A 68 5.73 -4.32 -13.80
C ASP A 68 6.77 -5.05 -14.66
N ARG A 69 8.03 -4.59 -14.62
CA ARG A 69 9.14 -5.23 -15.31
C ARG A 69 9.44 -6.61 -14.71
N LEU A 70 9.47 -6.74 -13.39
CA LEU A 70 9.69 -8.02 -12.70
C LEU A 70 8.57 -9.01 -13.01
N LEU A 71 7.32 -8.57 -13.02
CA LEU A 71 6.17 -9.39 -13.38
C LEU A 71 6.25 -9.88 -14.84
N ARG A 72 6.64 -9.01 -15.78
CA ARG A 72 6.88 -9.40 -17.18
C ARG A 72 7.95 -10.49 -17.27
N GLN A 73 9.11 -10.28 -16.65
CA GLN A 73 10.20 -11.25 -16.65
C GLN A 73 9.79 -12.59 -16.01
N TYR A 74 9.06 -12.55 -14.90
CA TYR A 74 8.57 -13.75 -14.23
C TYR A 74 7.59 -14.56 -15.11
N ARG A 75 6.68 -13.87 -15.82
CA ARG A 75 5.74 -14.50 -16.75
C ARG A 75 6.46 -15.13 -17.95
N ASP A 76 7.46 -14.44 -18.49
CA ASP A 76 8.28 -14.94 -19.61
C ASP A 76 9.03 -16.21 -19.21
N LEU A 77 9.63 -16.24 -18.02
CA LEU A 77 10.36 -17.40 -17.49
C LEU A 77 9.44 -18.56 -17.12
N SER A 78 8.29 -18.27 -16.52
CA SER A 78 7.32 -19.30 -16.11
C SER A 78 6.50 -19.88 -17.27
N LYS A 79 6.54 -19.24 -18.45
CA LYS A 79 5.71 -19.56 -19.63
C LYS A 79 4.20 -19.59 -19.30
N LYS A 80 3.79 -18.89 -18.24
CA LYS A 80 2.41 -18.83 -17.74
C LYS A 80 2.00 -17.36 -17.58
N PRO A 81 1.29 -16.79 -18.57
CA PRO A 81 0.98 -15.36 -18.57
C PRO A 81 0.02 -14.95 -17.43
N GLU A 82 -0.80 -15.88 -16.94
CA GLU A 82 -1.80 -15.64 -15.91
C GLU A 82 -1.27 -15.78 -14.49
N ILE A 83 0.00 -16.16 -14.32
CA ILE A 83 0.54 -16.39 -12.98
C ILE A 83 0.68 -15.07 -12.23
N VAL A 84 0.20 -15.04 -10.99
CA VAL A 84 0.40 -13.96 -10.03
C VAL A 84 1.37 -14.49 -8.97
N PRO A 85 2.52 -13.83 -8.75
CA PRO A 85 3.46 -14.28 -7.74
C PRO A 85 2.87 -14.16 -6.33
N LEU A 86 3.34 -15.03 -5.43
CA LEU A 86 3.00 -14.97 -4.01
C LEU A 86 3.87 -13.90 -3.32
N VAL A 87 3.28 -13.16 -2.39
CA VAL A 87 3.99 -12.23 -1.50
C VAL A 87 4.21 -12.94 -0.18
N GLU A 88 5.48 -13.19 0.19
CA GLU A 88 5.83 -13.92 1.41
C GLU A 88 5.09 -15.27 1.55
N PHE A 89 4.97 -16.01 0.43
CA PHE A 89 4.22 -17.27 0.33
C PHE A 89 2.70 -17.16 0.51
N VAL A 90 2.16 -15.94 0.52
CA VAL A 90 0.73 -15.63 0.62
C VAL A 90 0.19 -15.10 -0.72
N GLU A 91 -1.04 -15.47 -1.06
CA GLU A 91 -1.71 -14.92 -2.24
C GLU A 91 -1.95 -13.42 -2.09
N LEU A 92 -1.79 -12.66 -3.18
CA LEU A 92 -1.90 -11.20 -3.17
C LEU A 92 -3.21 -10.67 -2.52
N PRO A 93 -4.42 -11.19 -2.84
CA PRO A 93 -5.63 -10.71 -2.17
C PRO A 93 -5.60 -10.95 -0.67
N LYS A 94 -5.12 -12.10 -0.24
CA LYS A 94 -5.01 -12.45 1.19
C LYS A 94 -3.97 -11.60 1.91
N TYR A 95 -2.87 -11.27 1.25
CA TYR A 95 -1.86 -10.33 1.76
C TYR A 95 -2.49 -8.94 1.95
N LEU A 96 -3.19 -8.41 0.93
CA LEU A 96 -3.82 -7.08 1.02
C LEU A 96 -4.89 -6.99 2.11
N HIS A 97 -5.69 -8.05 2.30
CA HIS A 97 -6.74 -8.06 3.32
C HIS A 97 -6.19 -8.07 4.76
N ASN A 98 -4.96 -8.59 4.94
CA ASN A 98 -4.30 -8.70 6.24
C ASN A 98 -3.01 -7.87 6.27
N PHE A 99 -2.96 -6.78 5.51
CA PHE A 99 -1.79 -5.94 5.45
C PHE A 99 -1.44 -5.40 6.83
N GLU A 100 -0.19 -5.56 7.22
CA GLU A 100 0.40 -4.99 8.42
C GLU A 100 1.68 -4.26 8.04
N TRP A 101 1.88 -3.10 8.67
CA TRP A 101 3.10 -2.34 8.48
C TRP A 101 4.28 -3.06 9.14
N ASP A 102 5.38 -3.21 8.39
CA ASP A 102 6.60 -3.87 8.87
C ASP A 102 7.45 -2.89 9.68
N GLU A 103 7.12 -2.74 10.97
CA GLU A 103 7.86 -1.89 11.92
C GLU A 103 9.33 -2.28 12.08
N ALA A 104 9.68 -3.53 11.79
CA ALA A 104 11.06 -4.00 11.90
C ALA A 104 11.92 -3.51 10.72
N LYS A 105 11.32 -3.40 9.52
CA LYS A 105 11.99 -2.85 8.33
C LYS A 105 11.87 -1.33 8.24
N PHE A 106 10.72 -0.78 8.63
CA PHE A 106 10.40 0.64 8.52
C PHE A 106 9.80 1.14 9.84
N SER A 107 10.65 1.64 10.73
CA SER A 107 10.22 2.10 12.05
C SER A 107 9.33 3.34 11.95
N SER A 108 8.17 3.31 12.60
CA SER A 108 7.27 4.48 12.68
C SER A 108 7.85 5.66 13.47
N GLY A 109 8.93 5.46 14.22
CA GLY A 109 9.66 6.51 14.92
C GLY A 109 10.62 7.33 14.04
N ASP A 110 10.97 6.78 12.87
CA ASP A 110 11.83 7.44 11.88
C ASP A 110 11.04 8.53 11.16
N THR A 111 11.72 9.52 10.58
CA THR A 111 11.01 10.54 9.80
C THR A 111 10.48 9.94 8.49
N LEU A 112 9.43 10.54 7.94
CA LEU A 112 8.86 10.06 6.69
C LEU A 112 9.88 10.07 5.54
N GLU A 113 10.80 11.03 5.53
CA GLU A 113 11.88 11.11 4.53
C GLU A 113 12.88 9.94 4.68
N GLU A 114 13.18 9.52 5.90
CA GLU A 114 14.05 8.36 6.19
C GLU A 114 13.38 7.05 5.73
N ILE A 115 12.09 6.87 6.04
CA ILE A 115 11.30 5.71 5.61
C ILE A 115 11.23 5.65 4.08
N GLU A 116 10.90 6.78 3.45
CA GLU A 116 10.80 6.90 1.99
C GLU A 116 12.13 6.55 1.31
N SER A 117 13.24 7.09 1.82
CA SER A 117 14.58 6.76 1.32
C SER A 117 14.92 5.28 1.48
N ALA A 118 14.60 4.67 2.63
CA ALA A 118 14.83 3.25 2.88
C ALA A 118 14.04 2.34 1.93
N VAL A 119 12.77 2.68 1.66
CA VAL A 119 11.95 1.97 0.66
C VAL A 119 12.58 2.06 -0.72
N MET A 120 13.00 3.26 -1.13
CA MET A 120 13.59 3.47 -2.45
C MET A 120 14.95 2.78 -2.61
N GLU A 121 15.76 2.71 -1.55
CA GLU A 121 17.02 1.97 -1.57
C GLU A 121 16.77 0.47 -1.79
N LEU A 122 15.77 -0.12 -1.13
CA LEU A 122 15.40 -1.52 -1.34
C LEU A 122 14.93 -1.78 -2.77
N VAL A 123 14.11 -0.88 -3.33
CA VAL A 123 13.63 -0.98 -4.71
C VAL A 123 14.80 -0.89 -5.70
N ALA A 124 15.74 0.02 -5.48
CA ALA A 124 16.91 0.21 -6.35
C ALA A 124 17.88 -1.00 -6.36
N ARG A 125 17.84 -1.83 -5.31
CA ARG A 125 18.66 -3.05 -5.21
C ARG A 125 18.05 -4.27 -5.90
N THR A 126 16.79 -4.18 -6.34
CA THR A 126 16.04 -5.28 -6.98
C THR A 126 16.25 -5.28 -8.49
#